data_AF-A0A2K1P4J0-F1
#
_entry.id   AF-A0A2K1P4J0-F1
#
_cell.length_a   1.000
_cell.length_b   1.000
_cell.length_c   1.000
_cell.angle_alpha   90.00
_cell.angle_beta   90.00
_cell.angle_gamma   90.00
#
_symmetry.space_group_name_H-M   'P 1'
#
loop_
_entity.id
_entity.type
_entity.pdbx_description
1 polymer ?
#
loop_
_entity_poly.entity_id
_entity_poly.type
_entity_poly.pdbx_seq_one_letter_code
_entity_poly.pdbx_strand_id
1 'polypeptide(L)'
;MILQDFEKKIFKFIKDYKIFNKYDKILLGVSGGKDSMSLLHVMSKLSKAMGFEISVAHLNHCMREEADSDESFVRQACGKLKIPFFSKKVDVFTYSKENKVGVEVAGRNLRYEFFYETLRKLSYNKIATAHHMDDLFETMIYRILRGTGIYGLGGLIPIEEEITKPMLCVDLEEIKNYVTINNIEYVEDKYNYSLDYARNKIRYEITPFFKKINPRYKESFFRLAKIIWSYREEVKRKFEERSEIGKELLKLKLENDFFDAETLRIAFLKFGKYPPNMEETEKIIKMRNGGVRNINGLSITKKSDTLLVKI
;
A
#
# COMPACT_ATOMS: atom_id res chain seq x y z
N MET A 1 5.13 19.61 22.24
CA MET A 1 4.12 19.72 21.15
C MET A 1 2.91 18.93 21.60
N ILE A 2 1.73 19.56 21.66
CA ILE A 2 0.48 18.87 21.99
C ILE A 2 -0.11 18.35 20.68
N LEU A 3 -0.28 17.02 20.58
CA LEU A 3 -0.91 16.39 19.42
C LEU A 3 -2.44 16.51 19.52
N GLN A 4 -3.11 16.78 18.40
CA GLN A 4 -4.56 16.67 18.29
C GLN A 4 -4.99 15.19 18.18
N ASP A 5 -6.26 14.87 18.39
CA ASP A 5 -6.72 13.47 18.41
C ASP A 5 -6.51 12.74 17.08
N PHE A 6 -6.68 13.44 15.95
CA PHE A 6 -6.31 12.95 14.61
C PHE A 6 -4.84 12.52 14.54
N GLU A 7 -3.94 13.38 15.02
CA GLU A 7 -2.50 13.17 15.00
C GLU A 7 -2.08 12.07 15.98
N LYS A 8 -2.71 11.99 17.16
CA LYS A 8 -2.51 10.92 18.15
C LYS A 8 -2.90 9.56 17.56
N LYS A 9 -4.00 9.49 16.80
CA LYS A 9 -4.48 8.25 16.17
C LYS A 9 -3.45 7.74 15.16
N ILE A 10 -2.94 8.63 14.30
CA ILE A 10 -1.90 8.31 13.32
C ILE A 10 -0.57 7.95 14.02
N PHE A 11 -0.16 8.71 15.04
CA PHE A 11 1.03 8.40 15.83
C PHE A 11 0.96 7.00 16.47
N LYS A 12 -0.18 6.67 17.10
CA LYS A 12 -0.42 5.34 17.67
C LYS A 12 -0.37 4.27 16.60
N PHE A 13 -1.00 4.49 15.45
CA PHE A 13 -0.97 3.53 14.35
C PHE A 13 0.44 3.30 13.79
N ILE A 14 1.24 4.36 13.63
CA ILE A 14 2.65 4.25 13.24
C ILE A 14 3.43 3.41 14.24
N LYS A 15 3.19 3.59 15.55
CA LYS A 15 3.85 2.82 16.61
C LYS A 15 3.40 1.35 16.62
N ASP A 16 2.09 1.10 16.60
CA ASP A 16 1.50 -0.24 16.66
C ASP A 16 2.01 -1.13 15.52
N TYR A 17 2.18 -0.56 14.32
CA TYR A 17 2.65 -1.28 13.13
C TYR A 17 4.13 -1.06 12.81
N LYS A 18 4.88 -0.36 13.66
CA LYS A 18 6.30 -0.03 13.45
C LYS A 18 6.57 0.54 12.03
N ILE A 19 5.69 1.43 11.56
CA ILE A 19 5.72 1.98 10.20
C ILE A 19 7.00 2.79 9.98
N PHE A 20 7.39 3.58 10.98
CA PHE A 20 8.58 4.43 10.96
C PHE A 20 9.39 4.29 12.24
N ASN A 21 10.70 4.36 12.09
CA ASN A 21 11.70 4.37 13.14
C ASN A 21 12.39 5.73 13.24
N LYS A 22 13.15 5.92 14.32
CA LYS A 22 14.04 7.08 14.45
C LYS A 22 15.07 7.04 13.32
N TYR A 23 15.37 8.20 12.75
CA TYR A 23 16.31 8.40 11.63
C TYR A 23 15.87 7.83 10.27
N ASP A 24 14.63 7.34 10.15
CA ASP A 24 14.09 7.05 8.82
C ASP A 24 14.05 8.32 7.96
N LYS A 25 14.24 8.14 6.66
CA LYS A 25 14.14 9.19 5.65
C LYS A 25 12.93 8.87 4.78
N ILE A 26 11.87 9.65 4.95
CA ILE A 26 10.57 9.36 4.37
C ILE A 26 10.25 10.33 3.23
N LEU A 27 9.95 9.79 2.06
CA LEU A 27 9.45 10.54 0.91
C LEU A 27 7.91 10.53 0.92
N LEU A 28 7.29 11.68 1.17
CA LEU A 28 5.84 11.85 1.17
C LEU A 28 5.35 12.07 -0.27
N GLY A 29 4.45 11.22 -0.76
CA GLY A 29 3.77 11.43 -2.02
C GLY A 29 2.64 12.45 -1.85
N VAL A 30 2.81 13.67 -2.35
CA VAL A 30 1.84 14.77 -2.18
C VAL A 30 1.30 15.23 -3.52
N SER A 31 -0.01 15.05 -3.76
CA SER A 31 -0.67 15.49 -4.99
C SER A 31 -1.20 16.92 -4.93
N GLY A 32 -1.29 17.51 -3.74
CA GLY A 32 -1.95 18.80 -3.50
C GLY A 32 -3.42 18.68 -3.10
N GLY A 33 -4.00 17.48 -3.25
CA GLY A 33 -5.34 17.17 -2.77
C GLY A 33 -5.41 17.07 -1.24
N LYS A 34 -6.62 17.25 -0.70
CA LYS A 34 -6.95 17.26 0.73
C LYS A 34 -6.24 16.18 1.55
N ASP A 35 -6.34 14.91 1.13
CA ASP A 35 -5.78 13.79 1.89
C ASP A 35 -4.26 13.88 1.96
N SER A 36 -3.62 14.22 0.82
CA SER A 36 -2.17 14.36 0.73
C SER A 36 -1.62 15.58 1.47
N MET A 37 -2.38 16.68 1.51
CA MET A 37 -2.02 17.86 2.30
C MET A 37 -2.19 17.59 3.80
N SER A 38 -3.19 16.82 4.19
CA SER A 38 -3.35 16.37 5.58
C SER A 38 -2.19 15.44 6.01
N LEU A 39 -1.73 14.54 5.13
CA LEU A 39 -0.53 13.71 5.33
C LEU A 39 0.70 14.59 5.56
N LEU A 40 0.95 15.56 4.68
CA LEU A 40 2.08 16.48 4.80
C LEU A 40 2.08 17.20 6.16
N HIS A 41 0.93 17.72 6.56
CA HIS A 41 0.79 18.47 7.80
C HIS A 41 1.00 17.59 9.04
N VAL A 42 0.38 16.40 9.12
CA VAL A 42 0.58 15.50 10.27
C VAL A 42 2.02 14.98 10.33
N MET A 43 2.59 14.59 9.19
CA MET A 43 3.96 14.06 9.15
C MET A 43 5.00 15.12 9.50
N SER A 44 4.76 16.41 9.18
CA SER A 44 5.59 17.54 9.62
C SER A 44 5.67 17.69 11.14
N LYS A 45 4.56 17.41 11.84
CA LYS A 45 4.53 17.41 13.31
C LYS A 45 5.19 16.14 13.87
N LEU A 46 4.83 14.98 13.32
CA LEU A 46 5.33 13.70 13.80
C LEU A 46 6.83 13.50 13.56
N SER A 47 7.39 14.06 12.49
CA SER A 47 8.84 14.00 12.20
C SER A 47 9.66 14.57 13.35
N LYS A 48 9.24 15.73 13.87
CA LYS A 48 9.86 16.37 15.04
C LYS A 48 9.70 15.54 16.31
N ALA A 49 8.53 14.93 16.51
CA ALA A 49 8.25 14.11 17.70
C ALA A 49 8.99 12.76 17.70
N MET A 50 9.20 12.17 16.53
CA MET A 50 9.73 10.81 16.38
C MET A 50 11.19 10.76 15.91
N GLY A 51 11.74 11.88 15.44
CA GLY A 51 13.13 11.99 15.01
C GLY A 51 13.41 11.33 13.66
N PHE A 52 12.45 11.34 12.74
CA PHE A 52 12.66 10.96 11.34
C PHE A 52 12.68 12.21 10.44
N GLU A 53 13.27 12.07 9.27
CA GLU A 53 13.33 13.12 8.25
C GLU A 53 12.22 12.91 7.21
N ILE A 54 11.69 14.01 6.69
CA ILE A 54 10.68 13.98 5.64
C ILE A 54 11.06 14.87 4.47
N SER A 55 10.63 14.48 3.29
CA SER A 55 10.63 15.31 2.09
C SER A 55 9.42 14.99 1.24
N VAL A 56 9.10 15.83 0.27
CA VAL A 56 7.93 15.67 -0.59
C VAL A 56 8.34 15.32 -2.01
N ALA A 57 7.64 14.34 -2.59
CA ALA A 57 7.64 14.05 -4.01
C ALA A 57 6.26 14.34 -4.61
N HIS A 58 6.23 15.21 -5.62
CA HIS A 58 5.04 15.54 -6.39
C HIS A 58 5.25 15.17 -7.86
N LEU A 59 4.36 14.35 -8.41
CA LEU A 59 4.33 14.08 -9.85
C LEU A 59 3.28 14.97 -10.50
N ASN A 60 3.72 15.88 -11.35
CA ASN A 60 2.87 16.66 -12.23
C ASN A 60 2.60 15.83 -13.49
N HIS A 61 1.36 15.37 -13.64
CA HIS A 61 0.93 14.47 -14.71
C HIS A 61 0.69 15.18 -16.06
N CYS A 62 0.86 16.51 -16.11
CA CYS A 62 0.56 17.34 -17.28
C CYS A 62 -0.83 17.10 -17.88
N MET A 63 -1.78 16.62 -17.07
CA MET A 63 -3.12 16.25 -17.53
C MET A 63 -4.07 17.44 -17.65
N ARG A 64 -3.72 18.56 -17.03
CA ARG A 64 -4.58 19.72 -16.82
C ARG A 64 -3.78 21.00 -17.01
N GLU A 65 -4.44 22.07 -17.42
CA GLU A 65 -3.83 23.40 -17.48
C GLU A 65 -3.38 23.86 -16.09
N GLU A 66 -4.13 23.50 -15.04
CA GLU A 66 -3.81 23.85 -13.66
C GLU A 66 -2.68 23.00 -13.05
N ALA A 67 -2.16 21.98 -13.75
CA ALA A 67 -1.18 21.06 -13.16
C ALA A 67 0.11 21.77 -12.69
N ASP A 68 0.52 22.83 -13.40
CA ASP A 68 1.64 23.68 -13.01
C ASP A 68 1.34 24.57 -11.81
N SER A 69 0.09 24.98 -11.65
CA SER A 69 -0.40 25.71 -10.48
C SER A 69 -0.45 24.78 -9.25
N ASP A 70 -0.95 23.55 -9.42
CA ASP A 70 -0.99 22.52 -8.38
C ASP A 70 0.42 22.20 -7.88
N GLU A 71 1.39 22.04 -8.78
CA GLU A 71 2.80 21.84 -8.41
C GLU A 71 3.36 23.03 -7.63
N SER A 72 3.08 24.25 -8.09
CA SER A 72 3.52 25.48 -7.45
C SER A 72 2.92 25.65 -6.06
N PHE A 73 1.65 25.29 -5.88
CA PHE A 73 0.94 25.28 -4.62
C PHE A 73 1.61 24.33 -3.61
N VAL A 74 1.88 23.08 -3.99
CA VAL A 74 2.54 22.11 -3.10
C VAL A 74 3.95 22.57 -2.75
N ARG A 75 4.70 23.12 -3.72
CA ARG A 75 6.04 23.66 -3.50
C ARG A 75 6.02 24.79 -2.47
N GLN A 76 5.07 25.72 -2.55
CA GLN A 76 4.90 26.79 -1.58
C GLN A 76 4.56 26.26 -0.18
N ALA A 77 3.65 25.28 -0.08
CA ALA A 77 3.31 24.65 1.19
C ALA A 77 4.53 23.97 1.85
N CYS A 78 5.36 23.28 1.06
CA CYS A 78 6.62 22.69 1.53
C CYS A 78 7.60 23.78 2.00
N GLY A 79 7.70 24.90 1.28
CA GLY A 79 8.50 26.06 1.66
C GLY A 79 8.10 26.66 3.01
N LYS A 80 6.80 26.86 3.24
CA LYS A 80 6.25 27.33 4.54
C LYS A 80 6.65 26.39 5.69
N LEU A 81 6.70 25.08 5.43
CA LEU A 81 7.06 24.05 6.42
C LEU A 81 8.57 23.77 6.50
N LYS A 82 9.40 24.37 5.64
CA LYS A 82 10.84 24.08 5.47
C LYS A 82 11.12 22.60 5.19
N ILE A 83 10.31 21.98 4.35
CA ILE A 83 10.44 20.58 3.93
C ILE A 83 11.00 20.54 2.50
N PRO A 84 12.03 19.74 2.20
CA PRO A 84 12.54 19.61 0.84
C PRO A 84 11.45 19.08 -0.11
N PHE A 85 11.44 19.63 -1.33
CA PHE A 85 10.43 19.34 -2.34
C PHE A 85 11.10 18.90 -3.63
N PHE A 86 10.62 17.78 -4.18
CA PHE A 86 11.03 17.23 -5.45
C PHE A 86 9.81 17.09 -6.36
N SER A 87 9.93 17.51 -7.61
CA SER A 87 8.91 17.31 -8.62
C SER A 87 9.48 16.76 -9.92
N LYS A 88 8.61 16.09 -10.67
CA LYS A 88 8.85 15.65 -12.05
C LYS A 88 7.58 15.95 -12.84
N LYS A 89 7.75 16.43 -14.08
CA LYS A 89 6.66 16.60 -15.04
C LYS A 89 6.70 15.44 -16.03
N VAL A 90 5.57 14.80 -16.27
CA VAL A 90 5.45 13.71 -17.24
C VAL A 90 4.10 13.79 -17.95
N ASP A 91 4.11 13.69 -19.27
CA ASP A 91 2.89 13.55 -20.07
C ASP A 91 2.35 12.11 -19.97
N VAL A 92 1.29 11.96 -19.17
CA VAL A 92 0.66 10.65 -18.95
C VAL A 92 -0.17 10.18 -20.14
N PHE A 93 -0.72 11.09 -20.94
CA PHE A 93 -1.53 10.72 -22.11
C PHE A 93 -0.66 10.06 -23.18
N THR A 94 0.52 10.65 -23.43
CA THR A 94 1.51 10.08 -24.34
C THR A 94 1.95 8.69 -23.86
N TYR A 95 2.33 8.55 -22.58
CA TYR A 95 2.72 7.24 -22.02
C TYR A 95 1.58 6.20 -22.10
N SER A 96 0.34 6.60 -21.78
CA SER A 96 -0.84 5.73 -21.84
C SER A 96 -1.07 5.18 -23.25
N LYS A 97 -0.95 6.04 -24.27
CA LYS A 97 -1.10 5.65 -25.67
C LYS A 97 0.01 4.71 -26.14
N GLU A 98 1.26 5.01 -25.81
CA GLU A 98 2.42 4.21 -26.22
C GLU A 98 2.43 2.81 -25.57
N ASN A 99 2.06 2.73 -24.29
CA ASN A 99 2.07 1.48 -23.52
C ASN A 99 0.74 0.72 -23.54
N LYS A 100 -0.29 1.24 -24.24
CA LYS A 100 -1.63 0.65 -24.35
C LYS A 100 -2.26 0.32 -22.99
N VAL A 101 -2.06 1.18 -22.00
CA VAL A 101 -2.65 1.07 -20.66
C VAL A 101 -3.58 2.26 -20.41
N GLY A 102 -4.59 2.07 -19.57
CA GLY A 102 -5.49 3.17 -19.17
C GLY A 102 -4.72 4.32 -18.48
N VAL A 103 -5.22 5.55 -18.62
CA VAL A 103 -4.57 6.77 -18.13
C VAL A 103 -4.30 6.74 -16.62
N GLU A 104 -5.21 6.17 -15.81
CA GLU A 104 -4.99 6.02 -14.36
C GLU A 104 -3.85 5.05 -14.04
N VAL A 105 -3.77 3.92 -14.76
CA VAL A 105 -2.70 2.92 -14.61
C VAL A 105 -1.37 3.55 -15.02
N ALA A 106 -1.35 4.27 -16.14
CA ALA A 106 -0.18 5.04 -16.58
C ALA A 106 0.28 6.04 -15.50
N GLY A 107 -0.63 6.89 -15.01
CA GLY A 107 -0.32 7.89 -13.99
C GLY A 107 0.12 7.25 -12.67
N ARG A 108 -0.46 6.12 -12.28
CA ARG A 108 -0.03 5.35 -11.12
C ARG A 108 1.39 4.79 -11.31
N ASN A 109 1.66 4.16 -12.45
CA ASN A 109 2.96 3.56 -12.74
C ASN A 109 4.07 4.62 -12.74
N LEU A 110 3.87 5.71 -13.47
CA LEU A 110 4.80 6.84 -13.55
C LEU A 110 5.04 7.48 -12.18
N ARG A 111 3.99 7.58 -11.34
CA ARG A 111 4.10 8.10 -9.97
C ARG A 111 5.00 7.24 -9.11
N TYR A 112 4.78 5.93 -9.09
CA TYR A 112 5.61 5.04 -8.29
C TYR A 112 7.02 4.92 -8.84
N GLU A 113 7.19 4.92 -10.17
CA GLU A 113 8.51 4.97 -10.81
C GLU A 113 9.31 6.20 -10.34
N PHE A 114 8.71 7.40 -10.41
CA PHE A 114 9.32 8.63 -9.90
C PHE A 114 9.63 8.56 -8.40
N PHE A 115 8.72 8.02 -7.59
CA PHE A 115 8.94 7.90 -6.15
C PHE A 115 10.12 6.96 -5.84
N TYR A 116 10.20 5.80 -6.49
CA TYR A 116 11.31 4.85 -6.31
C TYR A 116 12.63 5.38 -6.88
N GLU A 117 12.61 6.08 -8.01
CA GLU A 117 13.77 6.78 -8.57
C GLU A 117 14.33 7.80 -7.57
N THR A 118 13.46 8.65 -7.03
CA THR A 118 13.82 9.69 -6.04
C THR A 118 14.30 9.06 -4.75
N LEU A 119 13.62 8.01 -4.27
CA LEU A 119 13.99 7.27 -3.08
C LEU A 119 15.43 6.73 -3.19
N ARG A 120 15.75 6.06 -4.30
CA ARG A 120 17.10 5.52 -4.54
C ARG A 120 18.15 6.61 -4.69
N LYS A 121 17.88 7.61 -5.54
CA LYS A 121 18.83 8.69 -5.85
C LYS A 121 19.25 9.49 -4.62
N LEU A 122 18.33 9.68 -3.68
CA LEU A 122 18.54 10.54 -2.51
C LEU A 122 18.62 9.76 -1.20
N SER A 123 18.71 8.43 -1.27
CA SER A 123 18.84 7.53 -0.11
C SER A 123 17.72 7.69 0.93
N TYR A 124 16.48 7.87 0.48
CA TYR A 124 15.30 7.65 1.32
C TYR A 124 15.09 6.15 1.51
N ASN A 125 14.38 5.76 2.56
CA ASN A 125 14.11 4.34 2.85
C ASN A 125 12.62 4.00 2.94
N LYS A 126 11.74 5.01 2.92
CA LYS A 126 10.28 4.84 2.93
C LYS A 126 9.60 5.85 2.01
N ILE A 127 8.48 5.45 1.42
CA ILE A 127 7.54 6.33 0.74
C ILE A 127 6.24 6.32 1.54
N ALA A 128 5.70 7.48 1.92
CA ALA A 128 4.41 7.54 2.59
C ALA A 128 3.33 8.09 1.64
N THR A 129 2.18 7.44 1.64
CA THR A 129 1.01 7.83 0.83
C THR A 129 -0.19 8.11 1.72
N ALA A 130 -1.10 8.96 1.24
CA ALA A 130 -2.25 9.43 2.00
C ALA A 130 -3.46 8.47 1.95
N HIS A 131 -3.22 7.18 1.67
CA HIS A 131 -4.31 6.21 1.68
C HIS A 131 -4.91 6.09 3.07
N HIS A 132 -6.24 6.12 3.14
CA HIS A 132 -7.02 6.16 4.38
C HIS A 132 -8.02 5.01 4.48
N MET A 133 -8.85 5.01 5.54
CA MET A 133 -9.75 3.90 5.86
C MET A 133 -10.82 3.66 4.77
N ASP A 134 -11.29 4.71 4.10
CA ASP A 134 -12.24 4.58 2.99
C ASP A 134 -11.58 3.91 1.78
N ASP A 135 -10.31 4.23 1.44
CA ASP A 135 -9.57 3.52 0.38
C ASP A 135 -9.39 2.04 0.70
N LEU A 136 -9.16 1.71 1.98
CA LEU A 136 -9.09 0.33 2.45
C LEU A 136 -10.42 -0.38 2.20
N PHE A 137 -11.53 0.20 2.64
CA PHE A 137 -12.87 -0.34 2.43
C PHE A 137 -13.16 -0.57 0.95
N GLU A 138 -12.96 0.45 0.11
CA GLU A 138 -13.16 0.37 -1.33
C GLU A 138 -12.30 -0.75 -1.96
N THR A 139 -11.05 -0.88 -1.51
CA THR A 139 -10.15 -1.95 -1.98
C THR A 139 -10.62 -3.32 -1.56
N MET A 140 -11.11 -3.49 -0.33
CA MET A 140 -11.65 -4.76 0.17
C MET A 140 -12.86 -5.18 -0.66
N ILE A 141 -13.84 -4.29 -0.85
CA ILE A 141 -15.04 -4.57 -1.65
C ILE A 141 -14.66 -4.90 -3.09
N TYR A 142 -13.79 -4.09 -3.71
CA TYR A 142 -13.35 -4.33 -5.08
C TYR A 142 -12.70 -5.71 -5.26
N ARG A 143 -11.85 -6.13 -4.31
CA ARG A 143 -11.19 -7.45 -4.36
C ARG A 143 -12.16 -8.59 -4.10
N ILE A 144 -13.12 -8.42 -3.18
CA ILE A 144 -14.19 -9.40 -2.93
C ILE A 144 -14.99 -9.66 -4.21
N LEU A 145 -15.42 -8.59 -4.89
CA LEU A 145 -16.21 -8.69 -6.12
C LEU A 145 -15.45 -9.39 -7.27
N ARG A 146 -14.12 -9.35 -7.27
CA ARG A 146 -13.27 -10.04 -8.27
C ARG A 146 -12.90 -11.47 -7.89
N GLY A 147 -13.33 -11.95 -6.72
CA GLY A 147 -12.86 -13.20 -6.14
C GLY A 147 -11.48 -13.04 -5.52
N THR A 148 -11.35 -13.35 -4.23
CA THR A 148 -10.06 -13.20 -3.55
C THR A 148 -9.92 -14.15 -2.37
N GLY A 149 -8.68 -14.49 -2.03
CA GLY A 149 -8.34 -15.23 -0.81
C GLY A 149 -8.16 -14.31 0.40
N ILE A 150 -7.74 -14.88 1.52
CA ILE A 150 -7.60 -14.17 2.81
C ILE A 150 -6.78 -12.88 2.68
N TYR A 151 -5.67 -12.89 1.92
CA TYR A 151 -4.82 -11.70 1.78
C TYR A 151 -5.48 -10.56 1.02
N GLY A 152 -6.31 -10.86 0.02
CA GLY A 152 -7.04 -9.81 -0.68
C GLY A 152 -8.22 -9.29 0.11
N LEU A 153 -8.83 -10.11 0.98
CA LEU A 153 -9.82 -9.66 1.96
C LEU A 153 -9.24 -8.61 2.92
N GLY A 154 -7.95 -8.69 3.23
CA GLY A 154 -7.27 -7.70 4.09
C GLY A 154 -7.03 -6.34 3.43
N GLY A 155 -7.34 -6.19 2.14
CA GLY A 155 -7.25 -4.91 1.44
C GLY A 155 -5.83 -4.32 1.41
N LEU A 156 -5.74 -3.02 1.68
CA LEU A 156 -4.46 -2.30 1.81
C LEU A 156 -3.77 -2.71 3.10
N ILE A 157 -2.44 -2.81 3.10
CA ILE A 157 -1.63 -3.06 4.30
C ILE A 157 -0.82 -1.81 4.70
N PRO A 158 -0.47 -1.65 5.99
CA PRO A 158 0.24 -0.46 6.48
C PRO A 158 1.63 -0.27 5.87
N ILE A 159 2.34 -1.38 5.64
CA ILE A 159 3.68 -1.42 5.06
C ILE A 159 3.69 -2.45 3.94
N GLU A 160 4.05 -2.02 2.75
CA GLU A 160 4.19 -2.84 1.55
C GLU A 160 5.52 -2.46 0.90
N GLU A 161 6.56 -3.25 1.17
CA GLU A 161 7.95 -2.92 0.81
C GLU A 161 8.36 -1.55 1.38
N GLU A 162 8.80 -0.60 0.55
CA GLU A 162 9.10 0.77 0.96
C GLU A 162 7.84 1.65 1.06
N ILE A 163 6.69 1.23 0.51
CA ILE A 163 5.45 2.00 0.54
C ILE A 163 4.74 1.83 1.88
N THR A 164 4.45 2.96 2.52
CA THR A 164 3.77 3.06 3.80
C THR A 164 2.47 3.86 3.68
N LYS A 165 1.49 3.48 4.50
CA LYS A 165 0.13 4.05 4.48
C LYS A 165 -0.27 4.45 5.91
N PRO A 166 0.37 5.48 6.51
CA PRO A 166 0.18 5.82 7.93
C PRO A 166 -1.23 6.30 8.27
N MET A 167 -2.01 6.71 7.26
CA MET A 167 -3.37 7.23 7.43
C MET A 167 -4.47 6.17 7.34
N LEU A 168 -4.17 4.88 7.19
CA LEU A 168 -5.19 3.82 7.11
C LEU A 168 -6.11 3.74 8.35
N CYS A 169 -5.69 4.33 9.48
CA CYS A 169 -6.46 4.38 10.71
C CYS A 169 -7.46 5.53 10.81
N VAL A 170 -7.44 6.51 9.90
CA VAL A 170 -8.37 7.64 9.86
C VAL A 170 -9.29 7.54 8.66
N ASP A 171 -10.48 8.10 8.75
CA ASP A 171 -11.44 8.15 7.66
C ASP A 171 -11.55 9.55 7.02
N LEU A 172 -12.29 9.64 5.91
CA LEU A 172 -12.44 10.88 5.16
C LEU A 172 -13.10 12.01 5.96
N GLU A 173 -13.99 11.70 6.91
CA GLU A 173 -14.63 12.72 7.75
C GLU A 173 -13.65 13.26 8.80
N GLU A 174 -12.84 12.39 9.39
CA GLU A 174 -11.73 12.78 10.26
C GLU A 174 -10.72 13.67 9.51
N ILE A 175 -10.39 13.32 8.25
CA ILE A 175 -9.51 14.13 7.40
C ILE A 175 -10.12 15.51 7.10
N LYS A 176 -11.40 15.57 6.71
CA LYS A 176 -12.10 16.83 6.47
C LYS A 176 -12.06 17.74 7.70
N ASN A 177 -12.45 17.20 8.85
CA ASN A 177 -12.45 17.95 10.11
C ASN A 177 -11.05 18.46 10.47
N TYR A 178 -10.03 17.61 10.32
CA TYR A 178 -8.64 18.01 10.61
C TYR A 178 -8.16 19.15 9.70
N VAL A 179 -8.46 19.06 8.40
CA VAL A 179 -8.13 20.10 7.42
C VAL A 179 -8.83 21.41 7.74
N THR A 180 -10.12 21.38 8.09
CA THR A 180 -10.89 22.57 8.48
C THR A 180 -10.35 23.19 9.77
N ILE A 181 -10.15 22.40 10.82
CA ILE A 181 -9.70 22.90 12.14
C ILE A 181 -8.31 23.54 12.05
N ASN A 182 -7.43 23.00 11.20
CA ASN A 182 -6.05 23.50 11.06
C ASN A 182 -5.90 24.50 9.91
N ASN A 183 -6.98 24.90 9.24
CA ASN A 183 -6.96 25.78 8.05
C ASN A 183 -5.93 25.32 7.01
N ILE A 184 -5.90 24.01 6.72
CA ILE A 184 -4.97 23.45 5.74
C ILE A 184 -5.51 23.75 4.35
N GLU A 185 -4.77 24.54 3.59
CA GLU A 185 -5.06 24.79 2.18
C GLU A 185 -4.87 23.48 1.38
N TYR A 186 -5.71 23.25 0.38
CA TYR A 186 -5.57 22.15 -0.58
C TYR A 186 -6.20 22.53 -1.92
N VAL A 187 -5.82 21.81 -2.98
CA VAL A 187 -6.44 21.94 -4.30
C VAL A 187 -7.52 20.87 -4.48
N GLU A 188 -8.65 21.26 -5.07
CA GLU A 188 -9.69 20.32 -5.47
C GLU A 188 -9.42 19.76 -6.87
N ASP A 189 -9.28 18.44 -6.95
CA ASP A 189 -9.16 17.76 -8.23
C ASP A 189 -10.55 17.52 -8.82
N LYS A 190 -10.89 18.29 -9.85
CA LYS A 190 -12.19 18.24 -10.56
C LYS A 190 -12.41 16.94 -11.35
N TYR A 191 -11.37 16.13 -11.61
CA TYR A 191 -11.48 14.89 -12.39
C TYR A 191 -11.66 13.63 -11.54
N ASN A 192 -11.69 13.74 -10.21
CA ASN A 192 -11.96 12.61 -9.30
C ASN A 192 -13.39 12.03 -9.42
N TYR A 193 -14.24 12.58 -10.29
CA TYR A 193 -15.67 12.26 -10.41
C TYR A 193 -16.05 11.40 -11.63
N SER A 194 -15.10 10.78 -12.35
CA SER A 194 -15.49 9.84 -13.42
C SER A 194 -16.09 8.56 -12.82
N LEU A 195 -17.39 8.33 -13.05
CA LEU A 195 -18.10 7.12 -12.60
C LEU A 195 -17.75 5.87 -13.43
N ASP A 196 -16.88 5.99 -14.44
CA ASP A 196 -16.48 4.87 -15.30
C ASP A 196 -15.67 3.80 -14.54
N TYR A 197 -15.13 4.16 -13.38
CA TYR A 197 -14.22 3.32 -12.62
C TYR A 197 -14.94 2.53 -11.51
N ALA A 198 -14.61 1.24 -11.40
CA ALA A 198 -15.20 0.34 -10.40
C ALA A 198 -15.08 0.86 -8.95
N ARG A 199 -13.99 1.54 -8.60
CA ARG A 199 -13.83 2.16 -7.26
C ARG A 199 -14.76 3.34 -7.05
N ASN A 200 -14.94 4.20 -8.06
CA ASN A 200 -15.88 5.31 -7.97
C ASN A 200 -17.32 4.81 -7.87
N LYS A 201 -17.68 3.74 -8.59
CA LYS A 201 -18.97 3.05 -8.39
C LYS A 201 -19.12 2.52 -6.95
N ILE A 202 -18.09 1.88 -6.39
CA ILE A 202 -18.12 1.45 -4.99
C ILE A 202 -18.34 2.65 -4.04
N ARG A 203 -17.62 3.76 -4.25
CA ARG A 203 -17.70 4.97 -3.43
C ARG A 203 -19.07 5.64 -3.50
N TYR A 204 -19.62 5.86 -4.70
CA TYR A 204 -20.83 6.66 -4.89
C TYR A 204 -22.12 5.83 -4.87
N GLU A 205 -22.08 4.59 -5.34
CA GLU A 205 -23.29 3.75 -5.45
C GLU A 205 -23.40 2.75 -4.30
N ILE A 206 -22.30 2.12 -3.87
CA ILE A 206 -22.36 1.02 -2.88
C ILE A 206 -22.21 1.52 -1.45
N THR A 207 -21.23 2.39 -1.20
CA THR A 207 -20.88 2.90 0.13
C THR A 207 -22.07 3.54 0.87
N PRO A 208 -22.98 4.30 0.20
CA PRO A 208 -24.16 4.85 0.88
C PRO A 208 -25.06 3.78 1.51
N PHE A 209 -25.20 2.60 0.90
CA PHE A 209 -26.00 1.51 1.47
C PHE A 209 -25.34 0.90 2.71
N PHE A 210 -24.02 0.72 2.71
CA PHE A 210 -23.29 0.30 3.90
C PHE A 210 -23.47 1.28 5.05
N LYS A 211 -23.38 2.59 4.77
CA LYS A 211 -23.59 3.64 5.78
C LYS A 211 -25.00 3.62 6.36
N LYS A 212 -26.03 3.32 5.54
CA LYS A 212 -27.42 3.18 6.01
C LYS A 212 -27.61 1.96 6.93
N ILE A 213 -26.96 0.84 6.63
CA ILE A 213 -27.07 -0.39 7.43
C ILE A 213 -26.29 -0.28 8.74
N ASN A 214 -25.05 0.19 8.66
CA ASN A 214 -24.17 0.36 9.80
C ASN A 214 -23.34 1.63 9.61
N PRO A 215 -23.63 2.74 10.30
CA PRO A 215 -22.85 3.98 10.20
C PRO A 215 -21.35 3.80 10.51
N ARG A 216 -20.99 2.76 11.27
CA ARG A 216 -19.62 2.40 11.67
C ARG A 216 -19.03 1.25 10.84
N TYR A 217 -19.51 1.08 9.60
CA TYR A 217 -19.04 0.01 8.73
C TYR A 217 -17.54 0.10 8.50
N LYS A 218 -16.98 1.30 8.29
CA LYS A 218 -15.55 1.49 8.05
C LYS A 218 -14.69 0.92 9.17
N GLU A 219 -15.07 1.16 10.43
CA GLU A 219 -14.36 0.59 11.57
C GLU A 219 -14.53 -0.93 11.66
N SER A 220 -15.68 -1.47 11.27
CA SER A 220 -15.87 -2.92 11.19
C SER A 220 -14.96 -3.58 10.14
N PHE A 221 -14.86 -2.98 8.95
CA PHE A 221 -13.94 -3.45 7.90
C PHE A 221 -12.48 -3.26 8.30
N PHE A 222 -12.14 -2.14 8.95
CA PHE A 222 -10.81 -1.90 9.49
C PHE A 222 -10.44 -2.94 10.55
N ARG A 223 -11.34 -3.30 11.47
CA ARG A 223 -11.11 -4.39 12.45
C ARG A 223 -10.82 -5.72 11.75
N LEU A 224 -11.60 -6.08 10.73
CA LEU A 224 -11.36 -7.28 9.92
C LEU A 224 -9.98 -7.23 9.25
N ALA A 225 -9.63 -6.10 8.64
CA ALA A 225 -8.32 -5.91 8.01
C ALA A 225 -7.18 -6.10 9.02
N LYS A 226 -7.28 -5.55 10.24
CA LYS A 226 -6.27 -5.76 11.30
C LYS A 226 -6.08 -7.23 11.67
N ILE A 227 -7.16 -8.00 11.77
CA ILE A 227 -7.09 -9.45 12.04
C ILE A 227 -6.34 -10.15 10.91
N ILE A 228 -6.67 -9.81 9.66
CA ILE A 228 -6.01 -10.39 8.49
C ILE A 228 -4.54 -9.97 8.41
N TRP A 229 -4.19 -8.73 8.73
CA TRP A 229 -2.78 -8.30 8.76
C TRP A 229 -1.99 -9.07 9.82
N SER A 230 -2.59 -9.29 11.00
CA SER A 230 -1.97 -10.11 12.05
C SER A 230 -1.77 -11.56 11.60
N TYR A 231 -2.76 -12.13 10.90
CA TYR A 231 -2.62 -13.44 10.27
C TYR A 231 -1.48 -13.48 9.24
N ARG A 232 -1.33 -12.46 8.40
CA ARG A 232 -0.24 -12.37 7.42
C ARG A 232 1.13 -12.34 8.07
N GLU A 233 1.30 -11.59 9.15
CA GLU A 233 2.55 -11.56 9.91
C GLU A 233 2.86 -12.93 10.53
N GLU A 234 1.85 -13.63 11.04
CA GLU A 234 2.03 -14.99 11.57
C GLU A 234 2.44 -15.98 10.49
N VAL A 235 1.80 -15.97 9.31
CA VAL A 235 2.23 -16.81 8.19
C VAL A 235 3.67 -16.50 7.79
N LYS A 236 4.03 -15.21 7.73
CA LYS A 236 5.40 -14.79 7.40
C LYS A 236 6.41 -15.31 8.43
N ARG A 237 6.09 -15.23 9.72
CA ARG A 237 6.92 -15.80 10.80
C ARG A 237 7.08 -17.31 10.62
N LYS A 238 5.99 -18.04 10.35
CA LYS A 238 6.04 -19.48 10.06
C LYS A 238 6.88 -19.81 8.84
N PHE A 239 6.79 -19.00 7.79
CA PHE A 239 7.65 -19.15 6.63
C PHE A 239 9.13 -18.96 6.99
N GLU A 240 9.47 -17.94 7.77
CA GLU A 240 10.85 -17.68 8.22
C GLU A 240 11.38 -18.81 9.13
N GLU A 241 10.55 -19.38 10.00
CA GLU A 241 10.91 -20.53 10.85
C GLU A 241 11.13 -21.83 10.06
N ARG A 242 10.39 -22.02 8.95
CA ARG A 242 10.37 -23.26 8.16
C ARG A 242 11.25 -23.21 6.92
N SER A 243 11.83 -22.06 6.58
CA SER A 243 12.56 -21.88 5.33
C SER A 243 14.05 -21.63 5.50
N GLU A 244 14.83 -22.28 4.65
CA GLU A 244 16.25 -21.98 4.43
C GLU A 244 16.40 -21.40 3.02
N ILE A 245 16.81 -20.15 2.92
CA ILE A 245 16.89 -19.42 1.64
C ILE A 245 18.34 -19.34 1.17
N GLY A 246 18.66 -20.07 0.09
CA GLY A 246 19.87 -19.90 -0.69
C GLY A 246 19.65 -19.03 -1.95
N LYS A 247 20.69 -18.81 -2.75
CA LYS A 247 20.61 -17.96 -3.96
C LYS A 247 19.60 -18.46 -5.01
N GLU A 248 19.54 -19.76 -5.24
CA GLU A 248 18.70 -20.38 -6.29
C GLU A 248 17.85 -21.54 -5.75
N LEU A 249 17.96 -21.81 -4.45
CA LEU A 249 17.26 -22.91 -3.79
C LEU A 249 16.69 -22.40 -2.48
N LEU A 250 15.39 -22.58 -2.32
CA LEU A 250 14.68 -22.44 -1.06
C LEU A 250 14.27 -23.83 -0.59
N LYS A 251 14.62 -24.18 0.64
CA LYS A 251 14.05 -25.35 1.31
C LYS A 251 12.92 -24.89 2.21
N LEU A 252 11.77 -25.53 2.13
CA LEU A 252 10.62 -25.26 2.99
C LEU A 252 10.19 -26.55 3.68
N LYS A 253 10.24 -26.58 5.00
CA LYS A 253 9.73 -27.68 5.80
C LYS A 253 8.20 -27.60 5.90
N LEU A 254 7.54 -28.72 5.65
CA LEU A 254 6.11 -28.93 5.82
C LEU A 254 5.87 -29.52 7.22
N GLU A 255 4.89 -28.98 7.93
CA GLU A 255 4.51 -29.46 9.27
C GLU A 255 3.15 -30.19 9.26
N ASN A 256 2.54 -30.35 8.09
CA ASN A 256 1.19 -30.89 7.88
C ASN A 256 0.12 -30.09 8.62
N ASP A 257 0.24 -28.77 8.60
CA ASP A 257 -0.70 -27.87 9.24
C ASP A 257 -1.31 -26.87 8.24
N PHE A 258 -2.15 -25.99 8.77
CA PHE A 258 -2.86 -24.98 7.99
C PHE A 258 -1.92 -23.99 7.27
N PHE A 259 -0.69 -23.80 7.75
CA PHE A 259 0.25 -22.82 7.21
C PHE A 259 1.06 -23.33 6.01
N ASP A 260 1.11 -24.64 5.78
CA ASP A 260 1.93 -25.22 4.70
C ASP A 260 1.57 -24.64 3.32
N ALA A 261 0.29 -24.47 3.03
CA ALA A 261 -0.18 -23.88 1.78
C ALA A 261 0.28 -22.43 1.63
N GLU A 262 0.08 -21.60 2.66
CA GLU A 262 0.39 -20.18 2.57
C GLU A 262 1.89 -19.89 2.62
N THR A 263 2.67 -20.67 3.38
CA THR A 263 4.13 -20.56 3.41
C THR A 263 4.74 -20.97 2.06
N LEU A 264 4.21 -22.01 1.40
CA LEU A 264 4.62 -22.37 0.04
C LEU A 264 4.30 -21.23 -0.95
N ARG A 265 3.13 -20.60 -0.84
CA ARG A 265 2.79 -19.45 -1.69
C ARG A 265 3.73 -18.25 -1.48
N ILE A 266 4.20 -18.01 -0.25
CA ILE A 266 5.23 -17.00 0.03
C ILE A 266 6.55 -17.34 -0.67
N ALA A 267 6.93 -18.63 -0.76
CA ALA A 267 8.15 -19.05 -1.45
C ALA A 267 8.17 -18.61 -2.93
N PHE A 268 7.02 -18.68 -3.62
CA PHE A 268 6.90 -18.18 -5.00
C PHE A 268 7.17 -16.68 -5.09
N LEU A 269 6.58 -15.91 -4.17
CA LEU A 269 6.73 -14.46 -4.11
C LEU A 269 8.19 -14.06 -3.84
N LYS A 270 8.94 -14.83 -3.03
CA LYS A 270 10.37 -14.60 -2.78
C LYS A 270 11.24 -14.72 -4.03
N PHE A 271 10.83 -15.53 -4.99
CA PHE A 271 11.48 -15.63 -6.31
C PHE A 271 10.84 -14.71 -7.38
N GLY A 272 9.99 -13.76 -6.97
CA GLY A 272 9.32 -12.84 -7.90
C GLY A 272 8.33 -13.53 -8.83
N LYS A 273 7.82 -14.72 -8.46
CA LYS A 273 6.86 -15.49 -9.26
C LYS A 273 5.46 -15.38 -8.68
N TYR A 274 4.47 -15.46 -9.54
CA TYR A 274 3.07 -15.52 -9.11
C TYR A 274 2.80 -16.86 -8.42
N PRO A 275 2.18 -16.87 -7.22
CA PRO A 275 1.86 -18.12 -6.53
C PRO A 275 0.77 -18.89 -7.29
N PRO A 276 0.77 -20.24 -7.25
CA PRO A 276 -0.30 -21.07 -7.81
C PRO A 276 -1.66 -20.74 -7.17
N ASN A 277 -2.77 -21.27 -7.69
CA ASN A 277 -4.05 -21.20 -6.97
C ASN A 277 -4.07 -22.19 -5.78
N MET A 278 -5.09 -22.14 -4.91
CA MET A 278 -5.12 -22.99 -3.71
C MET A 278 -5.16 -24.48 -4.03
N GLU A 279 -5.95 -24.87 -5.04
CA GLU A 279 -6.06 -26.27 -5.48
C GLU A 279 -4.72 -26.83 -5.97
N GLU A 280 -4.00 -26.04 -6.77
CA GLU A 280 -2.67 -26.40 -7.26
C GLU A 280 -1.64 -26.41 -6.13
N THR A 281 -1.73 -25.47 -5.17
CA THR A 281 -0.89 -25.44 -3.96
C THR A 281 -1.03 -26.75 -3.17
N GLU A 282 -2.27 -27.21 -2.96
CA GLU A 282 -2.52 -28.48 -2.27
C GLU A 282 -1.97 -29.69 -3.03
N LYS A 283 -2.08 -29.70 -4.36
CA LYS A 283 -1.51 -30.77 -5.21
C LYS A 283 0.02 -30.86 -5.06
N ILE A 284 0.71 -29.74 -4.85
CA ILE A 284 2.16 -29.72 -4.59
C ILE A 284 2.46 -30.31 -3.20
N ILE A 285 1.75 -29.87 -2.17
CA ILE A 285 1.97 -30.33 -0.79
C ILE A 285 1.72 -31.84 -0.67
N LYS A 286 0.70 -32.35 -1.35
CA LYS A 286 0.32 -33.77 -1.36
C LYS A 286 1.16 -34.65 -2.30
N MET A 287 2.22 -34.12 -2.92
CA MET A 287 3.12 -34.95 -3.74
C MET A 287 3.68 -36.14 -2.95
N ARG A 288 4.01 -37.23 -3.65
CA ARG A 288 4.80 -38.34 -3.08
C ARG A 288 6.25 -37.91 -2.89
N ASN A 289 6.99 -38.59 -2.01
CA ASN A 289 8.43 -38.39 -1.88
C ASN A 289 9.13 -38.61 -3.24
N GLY A 290 10.05 -37.71 -3.60
CA GLY A 290 10.70 -37.68 -4.92
C GLY A 290 9.85 -37.07 -6.05
N GLY A 291 8.60 -36.67 -5.78
CA GLY A 291 7.74 -36.00 -6.74
C GLY A 291 8.26 -34.62 -7.14
N VAL A 292 8.15 -34.30 -8.44
CA VAL A 292 8.58 -33.03 -9.01
C VAL A 292 7.42 -32.38 -9.77
N ARG A 293 7.25 -31.07 -9.61
CA ARG A 293 6.34 -30.24 -10.40
C ARG A 293 7.02 -28.95 -10.81
N ASN A 294 6.79 -28.50 -12.03
CA ASN A 294 7.24 -27.20 -12.52
C ASN A 294 6.03 -26.27 -12.65
N ILE A 295 6.02 -25.17 -11.91
CA ILE A 295 4.86 -24.27 -11.81
C ILE A 295 5.38 -22.84 -11.84
N ASN A 296 4.80 -22.01 -12.70
CA ASN A 296 5.12 -20.57 -12.85
C ASN A 296 6.62 -20.27 -12.93
N GLY A 297 7.38 -21.16 -13.58
CA GLY A 297 8.83 -21.04 -13.76
C GLY A 297 9.66 -21.38 -12.52
N LEU A 298 9.12 -22.12 -11.55
CA LEU A 298 9.86 -22.74 -10.45
C LEU A 298 9.75 -24.26 -10.53
N SER A 299 10.85 -24.95 -10.21
CA SER A 299 10.86 -26.41 -10.04
C SER A 299 10.76 -26.78 -8.56
N ILE A 300 9.73 -27.55 -8.21
CA ILE A 300 9.43 -27.94 -6.83
C ILE A 300 9.58 -29.45 -6.71
N THR A 301 10.53 -29.87 -5.86
CA THR A 301 10.76 -31.29 -5.55
C THR A 301 10.41 -31.57 -4.10
N LYS A 302 9.61 -32.61 -3.84
CA LYS A 302 9.34 -33.06 -2.46
C LYS A 302 10.36 -34.10 -2.01
N LYS A 303 11.02 -33.85 -0.89
CA LYS A 303 11.91 -34.78 -0.18
C LYS A 303 11.38 -34.95 1.25
N SER A 304 10.73 -36.09 1.52
CA SER A 304 10.06 -36.35 2.80
C SER A 304 9.08 -35.22 3.16
N ASP A 305 9.33 -34.51 4.26
CA ASP A 305 8.61 -33.38 4.80
C ASP A 305 9.14 -32.04 4.27
N THR A 306 10.07 -32.01 3.32
CA THR A 306 10.69 -30.78 2.82
C THR A 306 10.38 -30.58 1.34
N LEU A 307 9.97 -29.37 0.96
CA LEU A 307 9.91 -28.90 -0.42
C LEU A 307 11.20 -28.17 -0.79
N LEU A 308 11.83 -28.59 -1.88
CA LEU A 308 12.93 -27.88 -2.52
C LEU A 308 12.36 -27.07 -3.68
N VAL A 309 12.38 -25.75 -3.55
CA VAL A 309 11.88 -24.80 -4.55
C VAL A 309 13.09 -24.16 -5.23
N LYS A 310 13.22 -24.36 -6.54
CA LYS A 310 14.32 -23.83 -7.36
C LYS A 310 13.79 -22.94 -8.48
N ILE A 311 14.57 -21.92 -8.84
CA ILE A 311 14.39 -21.17 -10.09
C ILE A 311 14.88 -22.02 -11.27
#